data_AF-A0A4V2QAB4-F1
#
_entry.id   AF-A0A4V2QAB4-F1
#
_cell.length_a   1.000
_cell.length_b   1.000
_cell.length_c   1.000
_cell.angle_alpha   90.00
_cell.angle_beta   90.00
_cell.angle_gamma   90.00
#
_symmetry.space_group_name_H-M   'P 1'
#
loop_
_entity.id
_entity.type
_entity.pdbx_description
1 polymer ?
#
loop_
_entity_poly.entity_id
_entity_poly.type
_entity_poly.pdbx_seq_one_letter_code
_entity_poly.pdbx_strand_id
1 'polypeptide(L)'
;MIEIYCRGQHKSKKGCLCPECEALAAYAHARTEHCPRMAEKTFCSACPRPCYKPQLREQMKQVMRYAGPRMLLHDPVAAVRHLVLTRSL
;
A
#
# COMPACT_ATOMS: atom_id res chain seq x y z
N MET A 1 5.52 -0.60 1.73
CA MET A 1 5.22 0.59 0.89
C MET A 1 4.97 1.85 1.73
N ILE A 2 4.12 1.80 2.77
CA ILE A 2 3.84 2.95 3.64
C ILE A 2 5.11 3.52 4.29
N GLU A 3 6.04 2.67 4.73
CA GLU A 3 7.32 3.12 5.30
C GLU A 3 8.17 3.93 4.30
N ILE A 4 8.24 3.49 3.04
CA ILE A 4 8.96 4.22 1.97
C ILE A 4 8.36 5.62 1.77
N TYR A 5 7.03 5.71 1.77
CA TYR A 5 6.32 6.98 1.70
C TYR A 5 6.57 7.86 2.92
N CYS A 6 6.44 7.30 4.12
CA CYS A 6 6.62 8.01 5.38
C CYS A 6 8.03 8.59 5.51
N ARG A 7 9.05 7.80 5.18
CA ARG A 7 10.44 8.26 5.17
C ARG A 7 10.68 9.35 4.13
N GLY A 8 10.09 9.22 2.95
CA GLY A 8 10.27 10.16 1.85
C GLY A 8 9.56 11.51 2.06
N GLN A 9 8.30 11.48 2.49
CA GLN A 9 7.46 12.67 2.62
C GLN A 9 7.48 13.26 4.03
N HIS A 10 7.47 12.42 5.06
CA HIS A 10 7.38 12.86 6.46
C HIS A 10 8.73 12.79 7.18
N LYS A 11 9.81 12.41 6.48
CA LYS A 11 11.18 12.34 6.99
C LYS A 11 11.30 11.45 8.24
N SER A 12 10.46 10.42 8.35
CA SER A 12 10.52 9.48 9.48
C SER A 12 11.85 8.69 9.48
N LYS A 13 12.25 8.21 10.66
CA LYS A 13 13.40 7.32 10.80
C LYS A 13 13.08 5.95 10.20
N LYS A 14 14.10 5.27 9.65
CA LYS A 14 13.95 3.90 9.15
C LYS A 14 13.46 2.97 10.27
N GLY A 15 12.49 2.10 9.97
CA GLY A 15 11.85 1.22 10.95
C GLY A 15 10.79 1.90 11.82
N CYS A 16 10.51 3.20 11.64
CA CYS A 16 9.48 3.91 12.38
C CYS A 16 8.51 4.62 11.43
N LEU A 17 7.22 4.43 11.67
CA LEU A 17 6.16 5.21 11.02
C LEU A 17 5.84 6.43 11.88
N CYS A 18 5.45 7.54 11.25
CA CYS A 18 4.79 8.63 11.97
C CYS A 18 3.35 8.20 12.34
N PRO A 19 2.71 8.88 13.33
CA PRO A 19 1.38 8.50 13.80
C PRO A 19 0.32 8.39 12.69
N GLU A 20 0.38 9.27 11.68
CA GLU A 20 -0.54 9.23 10.54
C GLU A 20 -0.34 7.98 9.67
N CYS A 21 0.91 7.66 9.35
CA CYS A 21 1.25 6.50 8.52
C CYS A 21 1.01 5.19 9.27
N GLU A 22 1.20 5.18 10.59
CA GLU A 22 0.87 4.05 11.44
C GLU A 22 -0.64 3.78 11.47
N ALA A 23 -1.45 4.83 11.64
CA ALA A 23 -2.91 4.72 11.57
C ALA A 23 -3.39 4.21 10.19
N LEU A 24 -2.78 4.69 9.09
CA LEU A 24 -3.07 4.22 7.74
C LEU A 24 -2.68 2.74 7.55
N ALA A 25 -1.53 2.32 8.11
CA ALA A 25 -1.07 0.95 8.06
C ALA A 25 -2.01 0.02 8.85
N ALA A 26 -2.34 0.37 10.10
CA ALA A 26 -3.27 -0.37 10.93
C ALA A 26 -4.64 -0.52 10.26
N TYR A 27 -5.15 0.55 9.64
CA TYR A 27 -6.39 0.50 8.88
C TYR A 27 -6.31 -0.47 7.69
N ALA A 28 -5.22 -0.42 6.92
CA ALA A 28 -5.02 -1.31 5.78
C ALA A 28 -4.91 -2.78 6.19
N HIS A 29 -4.21 -3.06 7.29
CA HIS A 29 -4.12 -4.40 7.87
C HIS A 29 -5.48 -4.92 8.29
N ALA A 30 -6.25 -4.16 9.07
CA ALA A 30 -7.58 -4.55 9.50
C ALA A 30 -8.52 -4.84 8.32
N ARG A 31 -8.44 -4.07 7.22
CA ARG A 31 -9.23 -4.32 6.01
C ARG A 31 -8.82 -5.58 5.26
N THR A 32 -7.53 -5.92 5.29
CA THR A 32 -6.97 -7.10 4.64
C THR A 32 -7.38 -8.36 5.40
N GLU A 33 -7.23 -8.36 6.72
CA GLU A 33 -7.60 -9.47 7.61
C GLU A 33 -9.07 -9.84 7.51
N HIS A 34 -9.96 -8.86 7.41
CA HIS A 34 -11.41 -9.09 7.33
C HIS A 34 -11.93 -9.16 5.89
N CYS A 35 -11.06 -9.30 4.90
CA CYS A 35 -11.49 -9.29 3.50
C CYS A 35 -12.07 -10.66 3.11
N PRO A 36 -13.37 -10.75 2.76
CA PRO A 36 -13.98 -12.03 2.40
C PRO A 36 -13.49 -12.59 1.06
N ARG A 37 -12.82 -11.75 0.25
CA ARG A 37 -12.40 -12.07 -1.12
C ARG A 37 -10.90 -12.16 -1.28
N MET A 38 -10.14 -12.26 -0.18
CA MET A 38 -8.68 -12.32 -0.27
C MET A 38 -8.19 -13.55 -1.04
N ALA A 39 -8.93 -14.65 -1.01
CA ALA A 39 -8.64 -15.85 -1.80
C ALA A 39 -8.86 -15.65 -3.32
N GLU A 40 -9.76 -14.75 -3.71
CA GLU A 40 -10.10 -14.51 -5.12
C GLU A 40 -9.23 -13.42 -5.78
N LYS A 41 -8.67 -12.50 -4.98
CA LYS A 41 -7.98 -11.32 -5.50
C LYS A 41 -6.59 -11.16 -4.91
N THR A 42 -5.65 -10.80 -5.77
CA THR A 42 -4.26 -10.53 -5.37
C THR A 42 -4.09 -9.13 -4.76
N PHE A 43 -4.89 -8.15 -5.18
CA PHE A 43 -4.79 -6.76 -4.70
C PHE A 43 -6.13 -6.10 -4.40
N CYS A 44 -6.11 -5.10 -3.52
CA CYS A 44 -7.29 -4.27 -3.22
C CYS A 44 -7.70 -3.35 -4.39
N SER A 45 -6.78 -2.98 -5.27
CA SER A 45 -7.06 -2.17 -6.47
C SER A 45 -7.94 -2.87 -7.49
N ALA A 46 -7.84 -4.20 -7.60
CA ALA A 46 -8.65 -5.03 -8.48
C ALA A 46 -10.03 -5.38 -7.90
N CYS A 47 -10.33 -4.95 -6.67
CA CYS A 47 -11.61 -5.25 -6.03
C CYS A 47 -12.73 -4.37 -6.62
N PRO A 48 -13.85 -4.96 -7.09
CA PRO A 48 -14.96 -4.18 -7.63
C PRO A 48 -15.74 -3.44 -6.54
N ARG A 49 -15.64 -3.87 -5.26
CA ARG A 49 -16.34 -3.23 -4.14
C ARG A 49 -15.43 -2.27 -3.37
N PRO A 50 -15.78 -0.98 -3.24
CA PRO A 50 -15.01 -0.05 -2.42
C PRO A 50 -15.22 -0.35 -0.93
N CYS A 51 -14.20 -0.88 -0.26
CA CYS A 51 -14.20 -1.13 1.19
C CYS A 51 -13.40 -0.11 2.00
N TYR A 52 -12.57 0.70 1.34
CA TYR A 52 -11.82 1.79 1.95
C TYR A 52 -12.70 3.03 2.10
N LYS A 53 -12.55 3.74 3.22
CA LYS A 53 -13.07 5.11 3.35
C LYS A 53 -12.45 5.98 2.23
N PRO A 54 -13.22 6.84 1.55
CA PRO A 54 -12.73 7.62 0.42
C PRO A 54 -11.44 8.39 0.71
N GLN A 55 -11.37 9.06 1.87
CA GLN A 55 -10.18 9.81 2.30
C GLN A 55 -8.93 8.92 2.45
N LEU A 56 -9.08 7.78 3.13
CA LEU A 56 -7.99 6.81 3.33
C LEU A 56 -7.58 6.11 2.03
N ARG A 57 -8.54 5.94 1.10
CA ARG A 57 -8.27 5.42 -0.24
C ARG A 57 -7.37 6.37 -1.02
N GLU A 58 -7.64 7.67 -0.99
CA GLU A 58 -6.80 8.67 -1.66
C GLU A 58 -5.41 8.75 -1.04
N GLN A 59 -5.31 8.72 0.30
CA GLN A 59 -4.01 8.61 0.98
C GLN A 59 -3.24 7.36 0.54
N MET A 60 -3.91 6.20 0.48
CA MET A 60 -3.27 4.98 0.01
C MET A 60 -2.82 5.07 -1.46
N LYS A 61 -3.57 5.73 -2.33
CA LYS A 61 -3.14 5.99 -3.72
C LYS A 61 -1.88 6.86 -3.77
N GLN A 62 -1.77 7.87 -2.92
CA GLN A 62 -0.56 8.70 -2.83
C GLN A 62 0.64 7.86 -2.38
N VAL A 63 0.45 7.01 -1.36
CA VAL A 63 1.48 6.03 -0.92
C VAL A 63 1.89 5.14 -2.09
N MET A 64 0.94 4.53 -2.80
CA MET A 64 1.23 3.61 -3.91
C MET A 64 1.95 4.33 -5.05
N ARG A 65 1.53 5.54 -5.43
CA ARG A 65 2.16 6.35 -6.49
C ARG A 65 3.60 6.74 -6.16
N TYR A 66 3.87 7.04 -4.89
CA TYR A 66 5.22 7.39 -4.44
C TYR A 66 6.10 6.17 -4.24
N ALA A 67 5.61 5.18 -3.49
CA ALA A 67 6.39 4.03 -3.05
C ALA A 67 6.53 2.97 -4.15
N GLY A 68 5.57 2.85 -5.07
CA GLY A 68 5.57 1.84 -6.15
C GLY A 68 6.86 1.83 -6.97
N PRO A 69 7.22 2.94 -7.65
CA PRO A 69 8.47 3.02 -8.41
C PRO A 69 9.72 2.87 -7.54
N ARG A 70 9.65 3.34 -6.29
CA ARG A 70 10.77 3.32 -5.33
C ARG A 70 10.97 1.95 -4.66
N MET A 71 10.00 1.04 -4.77
CA MET A 71 10.11 -0.31 -4.25
C MET A 71 11.20 -1.10 -4.98
N LEU A 72 11.44 -0.80 -6.26
CA LEU A 72 12.54 -1.38 -7.06
C LEU A 72 13.92 -1.17 -6.43
N LEU A 73 14.11 -0.07 -5.71
CA LEU A 73 15.38 0.26 -5.07
C LEU A 73 15.59 -0.47 -3.73
N HIS A 74 14.51 -1.01 -3.15
CA HIS A 74 14.56 -1.66 -1.84
C HIS A 74 14.42 -3.18 -1.93
N ASP A 75 13.59 -3.66 -2.86
CA ASP A 75 13.43 -5.08 -3.17
C ASP A 75 13.03 -5.22 -4.66
N PRO A 76 14.01 -5.40 -5.56
CA PRO A 76 13.77 -5.43 -7.00
C PRO A 76 12.86 -6.61 -7.41
N VAL A 77 12.92 -7.75 -6.71
CA VAL A 77 12.09 -8.93 -7.01
C VAL A 77 10.64 -8.69 -6.60
N ALA A 78 10.41 -8.18 -5.39
CA ALA A 78 9.07 -7.84 -4.93
C ALA A 78 8.44 -6.73 -5.80
N ALA A 79 9.25 -5.77 -6.25
CA ALA A 79 8.78 -4.70 -7.12
C ALA A 79 8.43 -5.16 -8.53
N VAL A 80 9.22 -6.08 -9.13
CA VAL A 80 8.88 -6.68 -10.42
C VAL A 80 7.60 -7.52 -10.31
N ARG A 81 7.47 -8.36 -9.26
CA ARG A 81 6.21 -9.10 -9.01
C ARG A 81 5.02 -8.17 -8.87
N HIS A 82 5.16 -7.09 -8.10
CA HIS A 82 4.12 -6.09 -7.93
C HIS A 82 3.76 -5.40 -9.25
N LEU A 83 4.75 -5.00 -10.07
CA LEU A 83 4.52 -4.40 -11.39
C LEU A 83 3.79 -5.34 -12.36
N VAL A 84 4.19 -6.61 -12.45
CA VAL A 84 3.56 -7.61 -13.32
C VAL A 84 2.12 -7.88 -12.89
N LEU A 85 1.90 -8.08 -11.59
CA LEU A 85 0.57 -8.37 -11.06
C LEU A 85 -0.34 -7.12 -11.06
N THR A 86 0.21 -5.91 -10.99
CA THR A 86 -0.56 -4.65 -11.05
C THR A 86 -0.87 -4.22 -12.50
N ARG A 87 -0.07 -4.62 -13.49
CA ARG A 87 -0.29 -4.36 -14.93
C ARG A 87 -1.17 -5.39 -15.65
N SER A 88 -1.66 -6.43 -14.97
CA SER A 88 -2.54 -7.45 -15.56
C SER A 88 -4.04 -7.07 -15.48
N LEU A 89 -4.36 -5.78 -15.66
CA LEU A 89 -5.70 -5.23 -15.86
C LEU A 89 -5.71 -4.38 -17.12
#